data_AF-A0A950SJ11-F1
#
_entry.id   AF-A0A950SJ11-F1
#
_cell.length_a   1.000
_cell.length_b   1.000
_cell.length_c   1.000
_cell.angle_alpha   90.00
_cell.angle_beta   90.00
_cell.angle_gamma   90.00
#
_symmetry.space_group_name_H-M   'P 1'
#
loop_
_entity.id
_entity.type
_entity.pdbx_description
1 polymer ?
#
loop_
_entity_poly.entity_id
_entity_poly.type
_entity_poly.pdbx_seq_one_letter_code
_entity_poly.pdbx_strand_id
1 'polypeptide(L)' 'MSSSDNPVAFQCVRVREAIRAWYARYGTPPSSYDRSVSHASPRGGEALARLQDGAWPAASTVSEVYGSWPAARKDAFPAA' A
#
# COMPACT_ATOMS: atom_id res chain seq x y z
N MET A 1 7.20 13.65 26.70
CA MET A 1 5.97 13.90 25.89
C MET A 1 6.38 14.97 24.88
N SER A 2 6.46 14.79 23.57
CA SER A 2 5.86 13.81 22.67
C SER A 2 6.57 13.82 21.31
N SER A 3 6.41 12.72 20.57
CA SER A 3 6.38 12.61 19.11
C SER A 3 7.63 12.99 18.31
N SER A 4 8.50 12.00 18.07
CA SER A 4 8.86 11.67 16.69
C SER A 4 9.38 10.24 16.66
N ASP A 5 8.51 9.35 17.13
CA ASP A 5 8.40 8.00 16.61
C ASP A 5 8.63 8.07 15.08
N ASN A 6 9.76 7.54 14.59
CA ASN A 6 10.29 7.84 13.25
C ASN A 6 9.19 7.65 12.20
N PRO A 7 8.60 8.72 11.64
CA PRO A 7 7.33 8.61 10.92
C PRO A 7 7.49 7.72 9.69
N VAL A 8 8.68 7.69 9.09
CA VAL A 8 8.98 6.85 7.93
C VAL A 8 9.02 5.37 8.30
N ALA A 9 9.58 5.01 9.46
CA ALA A 9 9.69 3.60 9.87
C ALA A 9 8.31 2.98 10.17
N PHE A 10 7.42 3.73 10.82
CA PHE A 10 6.05 3.27 11.06
C PHE A 10 5.25 3.19 9.76
N GLN A 11 5.47 4.10 8.82
CA GLN A 11 4.87 4.04 7.50
C GLN A 11 5.39 2.85 6.68
N CYS A 12 6.68 2.48 6.78
CA CYS A 12 7.21 1.25 6.18
C CYS A 12 6.43 0.03 6.66
N VAL A 13 6.30 -0.14 7.99
CA VAL A 13 5.58 -1.27 8.59
C VAL A 13 4.13 -1.30 8.11
N ARG A 14 3.43 -0.16 8.15
CA ARG A 14 2.03 -0.04 7.71
C ARG A 14 1.85 -0.38 6.24
N VAL A 15 2.74 0.10 5.37
CA VAL A 15 2.72 -0.21 3.92
C VAL A 15 2.98 -1.70 3.70
N ARG A 16 3.98 -2.27 4.39
CA ARG A 16 4.32 -3.69 4.31
C ARG A 16 3.15 -4.58 4.70
N GLU A 17 2.54 -4.34 5.87
CA GLU A 17 1.38 -5.09 6.34
C GLU A 17 0.20 -4.94 5.39
N ALA A 18 -0.03 -3.74 4.87
CA ALA A 18 -1.10 -3.49 3.92
C ALA A 18 -0.91 -4.24 2.60
N ILE A 19 0.33 -4.37 2.10
CA ILE A 19 0.65 -5.15 0.90
C ILE A 19 0.41 -6.65 1.15
N ARG A 20 0.78 -7.15 2.33
CA ARG A 20 0.56 -8.55 2.73
C ARG A 20 -0.92 -8.87 2.91
N ALA A 21 -1.67 -8.01 3.59
CA ALA A 21 -3.10 -8.17 3.80
C ALA A 21 -3.87 -8.13 2.47
N TRP A 22 -3.47 -7.27 1.53
CA TRP A 22 -4.03 -7.27 0.18
C TRP A 22 -3.78 -8.61 -0.52
N TYR A 23 -2.55 -9.11 -0.52
CA TYR A 23 -2.21 -10.40 -1.12
C TYR A 23 -2.98 -11.56 -0.49
N ALA A 24 -3.15 -11.55 0.84
CA ALA A 24 -3.94 -12.56 1.55
C ALA A 24 -5.43 -12.52 1.15
N ARG A 25 -5.99 -11.35 0.84
CA ARG A 25 -7.41 -11.20 0.43
C ARG A 25 -7.65 -11.51 -1.04
N TYR A 26 -6.75 -11.09 -1.92
CA TYR A 26 -6.97 -11.08 -3.38
C TYR A 26 -6.02 -11.99 -4.17
N GLY A 27 -5.08 -12.67 -3.52
CA GLY A 27 -4.13 -13.61 -4.12
C GLY A 27 -3.08 -12.98 -5.05
N THR A 28 -3.14 -11.67 -5.29
CA THR A 28 -2.23 -10.94 -6.18
C THR A 28 -1.71 -9.67 -5.49
N PRO A 29 -0.44 -9.27 -5.71
CA PRO A 29 0.12 -8.09 -5.07
C PRO A 29 -0.51 -6.80 -5.66
N PRO A 30 -0.81 -5.78 -4.82
CA PRO A 30 -1.43 -4.55 -5.29
C PRO A 30 -0.50 -3.78 -6.22
N SER A 31 -1.06 -3.14 -7.23
CA SER A 31 -0.36 -2.19 -8.10
C SER A 31 -0.55 -0.75 -7.63
N SER A 32 0.27 0.16 -8.15
CA SER A 32 0.14 1.61 -7.94
C SER A 32 -1.24 2.14 -8.33
N TYR A 33 -1.85 1.51 -9.33
CA TYR A 33 -3.20 1.84 -9.80
C TYR A 33 -4.30 1.43 -8.81
N ASP A 34 -4.16 0.29 -8.12
CA ASP A 34 -5.15 -0.21 -7.16
C ASP A 34 -5.24 0.67 -5.89
N ARG A 35 -4.21 1.49 -5.67
CA ARG A 35 -4.02 2.31 -4.46
C ARG A 35 -4.09 3.81 -4.71
N SER A 36 -4.42 4.21 -5.93
CA SER A 36 -4.57 5.59 -6.32
C SER A 36 -6.06 5.91 -6.47
N VAL A 37 -6.63 6.69 -5.55
CA VAL A 37 -8.05 7.12 -5.62
C VAL A 37 -8.37 7.75 -6.98
N SER A 38 -7.48 8.61 -7.50
CA SER A 38 -7.64 9.26 -8.80
C SER A 38 -7.61 8.30 -10.00
N HIS A 39 -6.97 7.14 -9.89
CA HIS A 39 -6.96 6.11 -10.95
C HIS A 39 -8.02 5.02 -10.74
N ALA A 40 -8.45 4.79 -9.50
CA ALA A 40 -9.54 3.88 -9.16
C ALA A 40 -10.93 4.48 -9.47
N SER A 41 -11.07 5.80 -9.34
CA SER A 41 -12.34 6.52 -9.55
C SER A 41 -12.89 6.46 -10.99
N PRO A 42 -12.09 6.66 -12.07
CA PRO A 42 -12.64 6.73 -13.43
C PRO A 42 -13.03 5.37 -14.04
N ARG A 43 -12.59 4.23 -13.47
CA ARG A 43 -12.94 2.91 -14.01
C ARG A 43 -14.22 2.33 -13.42
N GLY A 44 -14.62 2.74 -12.22
CA GLY A 44 -15.75 2.16 -11.51
C GLY A 44 -15.58 0.65 -11.21
N GLY A 45 -16.25 0.17 -10.17
CA GLY A 45 -16.30 -1.25 -9.85
C GLY A 45 -15.24 -1.74 -8.86
N GLU A 46 -14.71 -2.94 -9.11
CA GLU A 46 -14.03 -3.79 -8.14
C GLU A 46 -12.78 -3.15 -7.51
N ALA A 47 -11.97 -2.40 -8.28
CA ALA A 47 -10.78 -1.73 -7.76
C ALA A 47 -11.11 -0.64 -6.71
N LEU A 48 -12.20 0.11 -6.93
CA LEU A 48 -12.66 1.12 -5.97
C LEU A 48 -13.28 0.46 -4.73
N ALA A 49 -14.03 -0.64 -4.91
CA ALA A 49 -14.57 -1.43 -3.80
C ALA A 49 -13.45 -2.02 -2.93
N ARG A 50 -12.43 -2.62 -3.55
CA ARG A 50 -11.23 -3.14 -2.86
C ARG A 50 -10.46 -2.05 -2.12
N LEU A 51 -10.39 -0.84 -2.69
CA LEU A 51 -9.76 0.32 -2.07
C LEU A 51 -10.56 0.84 -0.86
N GLN A 52 -11.89 0.77 -0.90
CA GLN A 52 -12.76 1.16 0.23
C GLN A 52 -12.89 0.08 1.31
N ASP A 53 -12.62 -1.19 0.96
CA ASP A 53 -12.71 -2.36 1.85
C ASP A 53 -11.62 -2.42 2.95
N GLY A 54 -10.64 -1.51 2.93
CA GLY A 54 -9.59 -1.48 3.95
C GLY A 54 -8.96 -0.10 4.13
N ALA A 55 -8.35 0.10 5.31
CA ALA A 55 -7.55 1.28 5.62
C ALA A 55 -6.17 1.20 4.94
N TRP A 56 -6.17 1.21 3.61
CA TRP A 56 -4.97 1.07 2.81
C TRP A 56 -4.21 2.40 2.69
N PRO A 57 -2.89 2.45 2.91
CA PRO A 57 -2.12 3.67 2.66
C PRO A 57 -2.18 4.06 1.18
N ALA A 58 -2.27 5.36 0.93
CA ALA A 58 -2.35 5.96 -0.39
C ALA A 58 -1.10 5.67 -1.22
N ALA A 59 -1.25 5.66 -2.55
CA ALA A 59 -0.11 5.44 -3.44
C ALA A 59 1.04 6.44 -3.26
N SER A 60 0.73 7.70 -2.95
CA SER A 60 1.75 8.72 -2.64
C SER A 60 2.55 8.37 -1.40
N THR A 61 1.92 7.82 -0.35
CA THR A 61 2.61 7.34 0.85
C THR A 61 3.57 6.21 0.54
N VAL A 62 3.18 5.26 -0.32
CA VAL A 62 4.08 4.17 -0.73
C VAL A 62 5.31 4.71 -1.47
N SER A 63 5.10 5.66 -2.40
CA SER A 63 6.19 6.28 -3.16
C SER A 63 7.08 7.18 -2.28
N GLU A 64 6.53 7.88 -1.29
CA GLU A 64 7.30 8.73 -0.38
C GLU A 64 8.20 7.90 0.54
N VAL A 65 7.70 6.76 1.02
CA VAL A 65 8.40 5.91 1.99
C VAL A 65 9.42 5.00 1.32
N TYR A 66 9.07 4.39 0.19
CA TYR A 66 9.91 3.40 -0.49
C TYR A 66 10.58 3.91 -1.77
N GLY A 67 10.24 5.13 -2.22
CA GLY A 67 10.67 5.67 -3.51
C GLY A 67 10.01 4.99 -4.73
N SER A 68 9.61 3.73 -4.63
CA SER A 68 9.09 2.93 -5.73
C SER A 68 8.28 1.71 -5.27
N TRP A 69 7.23 1.37 -6.01
CA TRP A 69 6.38 0.20 -5.75
C TRP A 69 7.10 -1.16 -5.77
N PRO A 70 8.05 -1.41 -6.70
CA PRO A 70 8.89 -2.60 -6.65
C PRO A 70 9.67 -2.75 -5.34
N ALA A 71 10.18 -1.65 -4.77
CA ALA A 71 10.91 -1.67 -3.50
C ALA A 71 9.99 -2.06 -2.34
N ALA A 72 8.78 -1.47 -2.28
CA ALA A 72 7.77 -1.83 -1.29
C ALA A 72 7.34 -3.31 -1.38
N ARG A 73 7.19 -3.84 -2.61
CA ARG A 73 6.86 -5.26 -2.83
C ARG A 73 7.99 -6.20 -2.40
N LYS A 74 9.24 -5.86 -2.73
CA LYS A 74 10.42 -6.63 -2.32
C LYS A 74 10.57 -6.68 -0.80
N ASP A 75 10.25 -5.59 -0.13
CA ASP A 75 10.25 -5.50 1.34
C ASP A 75 9.08 -6.28 1.98
N ALA A 76 7.92 -6.31 1.33
CA ALA A 76 6.76 -7.10 1.77
C ALA A 76 6.94 -8.60 1.56
N PHE A 77 7.54 -8.99 0.44
CA PHE A 77 7.82 -10.37 0.04
C PHE A 77 9.32 -10.50 -0.28
N PRO A 78 10.19 -10.47 0.74
CA PRO A 78 11.58 -10.79 0.51
C PRO A 78 11.63 -12.22 -0.01
N ALA A 79 12.31 -12.44 -1.14
CA ALA A 79 12.64 -13.80 -1.56
C ALA A 79 13.40 -14.45 -0.41
N ALA A 80 12.94 -15.64 0.01
CA ALA A 80 13.53 -16.42 1.10
C ALA A 80 15.00 -16.76 0.79
#